data_AF-A0A536ZCJ6-F1
#
_entry.id   AF-A0A536ZCJ6-F1
#
_cell.length_a   1.000
_cell.length_b   1.000
_cell.length_c   1.000
_cell.angle_alpha   90.00
_cell.angle_beta   90.00
_cell.angle_gamma   90.00
#
_symmetry.space_group_name_H-M   'P 1'
#
loop_
_entity.id
_entity.type
_entity.pdbx_description
1 polymer ?
#
loop_
_entity_poly.entity_id
_entity_poly.type
_entity_poly.pdbx_seq_one_letter_code
_entity_poly.pdbx_strand_id
1 'polypeptide(L)' 'MHTLRAAILMSALVFAAAASAADNPYAGQQTRSINALSDQEVADYLQGRGMELSKVAELNHYPGPRHVLDQADDLGSGS' A
#
# COMPACT_ATOMS: atom_id res chain seq x y z
N MET A 1 -25.97 -0.65 -37.01
CA MET A 1 -26.26 -0.61 -35.56
C MET A 1 -25.37 -1.57 -34.74
N HIS A 2 -25.09 -2.79 -35.21
CA HIS A 2 -24.21 -3.75 -34.51
C HIS A 2 -22.72 -3.33 -34.48
N THR A 3 -22.22 -2.73 -35.55
CA THR A 3 -20.83 -2.25 -35.66
C THR A 3 -20.50 -1.10 -34.71
N LEU A 4 -21.46 -0.19 -34.51
CA LEU A 4 -21.31 0.95 -33.58
C LEU A 4 -21.26 0.49 -32.11
N ARG A 5 -22.06 -0.52 -31.75
CA ARG A 5 -22.04 -1.13 -30.42
C ARG A 5 -20.73 -1.86 -30.14
N ALA A 6 -20.24 -2.63 -31.12
CA ALA A 6 -18.96 -3.31 -31.01
C ALA A 6 -17.80 -2.32 -30.84
N ALA A 7 -17.80 -1.21 -31.57
CA ALA A 7 -16.79 -0.16 -31.43
C ALA A 7 -16.81 0.48 -30.03
N ILE A 8 -18.00 0.80 -29.49
CA ILE A 8 -18.13 1.38 -28.14
C ILE A 8 -17.62 0.40 -27.06
N LEU A 9 -17.99 -0.89 -27.16
CA LEU A 9 -17.52 -1.91 -26.22
C LEU A 9 -16.00 -2.09 -26.29
N MET A 10 -15.43 -2.06 -27.49
CA MET A 10 -13.99 -2.19 -27.69
C MET A 10 -13.23 -0.98 -27.13
N SER A 11 -13.74 0.24 -27.35
CA SER A 11 -13.17 1.46 -26.76
C SER A 11 -13.26 1.46 -25.23
N ALA A 12 -14.38 1.01 -24.66
CA ALA A 12 -14.53 0.91 -23.21
C ALA A 12 -13.55 -0.10 -22.59
N LEU A 13 -13.31 -1.23 -23.27
CA LEU A 13 -12.37 -2.25 -22.81
C LEU A 13 -10.92 -1.74 -22.82
N VAL A 14 -10.52 -1.01 -23.85
CA VAL A 14 -9.18 -0.40 -23.94
C VAL A 14 -8.97 0.65 -22.85
N PHE A 15 -9.99 1.47 -22.58
CA PHE A 15 -9.92 2.50 -21.53
C PHE A 15 -9.83 1.89 -20.12
N ALA A 16 -10.60 0.83 -19.85
CA ALA A 16 -10.55 0.11 -18.58
C ALA A 16 -9.18 -0.55 -18.35
N ALA A 17 -8.60 -1.16 -19.38
CA ALA A 17 -7.27 -1.76 -19.31
C ALA A 17 -6.19 -0.72 -18.99
N ALA A 18 -6.24 0.45 -19.63
CA ALA A 18 -5.31 1.56 -19.36
C ALA A 18 -5.45 2.12 -17.93
N ALA A 19 -6.68 2.20 -17.40
CA ALA A 19 -6.92 2.64 -16.02
C ALA A 19 -6.47 1.61 -14.96
N SER A 20 -6.45 0.32 -15.30
CA SER A 20 -6.00 -0.76 -14.42
C SER A 20 -4.48 -0.96 -14.36
N ALA A 21 -3.72 -0.24 -15.19
CA ALA A 21 -2.27 -0.23 -15.14
C ALA A 21 -1.81 0.54 -13.89
N ALA A 22 -1.96 -0.08 -12.73
CA ALA A 22 -1.41 0.42 -11.47
C ALA A 22 0.11 0.34 -11.54
N ASP A 23 0.75 1.50 -11.70
CA ASP A 23 2.18 1.63 -11.45
C ASP A 23 2.43 1.23 -10.00
N ASN A 24 3.13 0.11 -9.81
CA ASN A 24 3.60 -0.34 -8.50
C ASN A 24 5.09 -0.01 -8.41
N PRO A 25 5.47 1.26 -8.10
CA PRO A 25 6.87 1.70 -8.09
C PRO A 25 7.76 0.97 -7.08
N TYR A 26 7.14 0.19 -6.17
CA TYR A 26 7.80 -0.60 -5.14
C TYR A 26 7.73 -2.12 -5.41
N ALA A 27 7.15 -2.56 -6.54
CA ALA A 27 7.17 -3.98 -6.92
C ALA A 27 8.61 -4.48 -7.06
N GLY A 28 8.95 -5.59 -6.39
CA GLY A 28 10.30 -6.14 -6.36
C GLY A 28 11.25 -5.51 -5.34
N GLN A 29 10.83 -4.48 -4.61
CA GLN A 29 11.61 -3.92 -3.49
C GLN A 29 11.38 -4.65 -2.16
N GLN A 30 10.50 -5.66 -2.12
CA GLN A 30 10.12 -6.41 -0.92
C GLN A 30 11.29 -7.15 -0.26
N THR A 31 12.28 -7.57 -1.06
CA THR A 31 13.41 -8.39 -0.61
C THR A 31 14.68 -7.56 -0.38
N ARG A 32 14.62 -6.23 -0.51
CA ARG A 32 15.81 -5.41 -0.28
C ARG A 32 16.10 -5.40 1.21
N SER A 33 17.21 -6.03 1.60
CA SER A 33 17.76 -5.90 2.96
C SER A 33 17.89 -4.41 3.29
N ILE A 34 17.11 -3.94 4.27
CA ILE A 34 17.19 -2.58 4.78
C ILE A 34 18.37 -2.56 5.76
N ASN A 35 19.58 -2.32 5.26
CA ASN A 35 20.82 -2.21 6.05
C ASN A 35 20.82 -1.04 7.09
N ALA A 36 19.68 -0.37 7.29
CA ALA A 36 19.54 0.78 8.16
C ALA A 36 18.87 0.45 9.51
N LEU A 37 18.21 -0.70 9.65
CA LEU A 37 17.57 -1.12 10.90
C LEU A 37 18.29 -2.34 11.48
N SER A 38 18.56 -2.31 12.78
CA SER A 38 18.93 -3.47 13.58
C SER A 38 17.76 -4.45 13.72
N ASP A 39 18.06 -5.71 14.04
CA ASP A 39 17.03 -6.74 14.27
C ASP A 39 16.00 -6.32 15.33
N GLN A 40 16.43 -5.55 16.33
CA GLN A 40 15.57 -5.01 17.36
C GLN A 40 14.60 -3.96 16.81
N GLU A 41 15.08 -3.05 15.96
CA GLU A 41 14.24 -2.02 15.33
C GLU A 41 13.22 -2.63 14.37
N VAL A 42 13.59 -3.71 13.68
CA VAL A 42 12.65 -4.51 12.88
C VAL A 42 11.58 -5.13 13.77
N ALA A 43 11.97 -5.75 14.89
CA ALA A 43 11.02 -6.34 15.83
C ALA A 43 10.09 -5.30 16.48
N ASP A 44 10.61 -4.11 16.78
CA ASP A 44 9.85 -2.98 17.30
C ASP A 44 8.84 -2.46 16.27
N TYR A 45 9.26 -2.35 15.01
CA TYR A 45 8.39 -1.95 13.90
C TYR A 45 7.25 -2.94 13.67
N LEU A 46 7.57 -4.24 13.62
CA LEU A 46 6.58 -5.31 13.43
C LEU A 46 5.56 -5.39 14.59
N GLN A 47 5.99 -5.05 15.80
CA GLN A 47 5.11 -5.00 16.98
C GLN A 47 4.40 -3.64 17.13
N GLY A 48 4.58 -2.75 16.16
CA GLY A 48 4.00 -1.42 16.11
C GLY A 48 4.56 -0.44 17.15
N ARG A 49 5.61 -0.80 17.91
CA ARG A 49 6.18 0.08 18.95
C ARG A 49 6.69 1.42 18.42
N GLY A 50 6.91 1.50 17.10
CA GLY A 50 7.37 2.71 16.43
C GLY A 50 8.84 3.01 16.72
N MET A 51 9.38 3.96 15.97
CA MET A 51 10.73 4.49 16.17
C MET A 51 10.65 5.89 16.81
N GLU A 52 11.78 6.49 17.17
CA GLU A 52 11.82 7.86 17.74
C GLU A 52 11.01 8.88 16.91
N LEU A 53 11.05 8.75 15.57
CA LEU A 53 10.27 9.55 14.64
C LEU A 53 8.74 9.34 14.78
N SER A 54 8.27 8.14 15.11
CA SER A 54 6.85 7.89 15.41
C SER A 54 6.40 8.62 16.66
N LYS A 55 7.25 8.71 17.68
CA LYS A 55 6.93 9.42 18.91
C LYS A 55 6.68 10.91 18.66
N VAL A 56 7.46 11.52 17.76
CA VAL A 56 7.23 12.90 17.32
C VAL A 56 5.91 13.04 16.56
N ALA A 57 5.58 12.08 15.69
CA ALA A 57 4.33 12.07 14.94
C ALA A 57 3.10 12.00 15.88
N GLU A 58 3.13 11.13 16.90
CA GLU A 58 2.06 11.01 17.90
C GLU A 58 1.85 12.29 18.70
N LEU A 59 2.94 12.95 19.12
CA LEU A 59 2.89 14.25 19.79
C LEU A 59 2.30 15.35 18.90
N ASN A 60 2.36 15.18 17.59
CA ASN A 60 1.76 16.06 16.59
C ASN A 60 0.39 15.57 16.08
N HIS A 61 -0.28 14.67 16.82
CA HIS A 61 -1.60 14.09 16.47
C HIS A 61 -1.62 13.26 15.19
N TYR A 62 -0.46 12.82 14.69
CA TYR A 62 -0.40 11.85 13.61
C TYR A 62 -0.43 10.43 14.20
N PRO A 63 -1.24 9.52 13.64
CA PRO A 63 -1.33 8.16 14.15
C PRO A 63 0.00 7.43 14.04
N GLY A 64 0.43 6.81 15.14
CA GLY A 64 1.61 5.96 15.18
C GLY A 64 1.41 4.62 14.47
N PRO A 65 2.47 3.83 14.24
CA PRO A 65 2.41 2.58 13.48
C PRO A 65 1.48 1.53 14.11
N ARG A 66 1.27 1.51 15.43
CA ARG A 66 0.22 0.66 16.06
C ARG A 66 -1.17 0.94 15.49
N HIS A 67 -1.50 2.20 15.26
CA HIS A 67 -2.81 2.60 14.77
C HIS A 67 -3.08 2.05 13.36
N VAL A 68 -2.05 2.01 12.51
CA VAL A 68 -2.14 1.42 11.17
C VAL A 68 -2.25 -0.11 11.25
N LEU A 69 -1.55 -0.75 12.18
CA LEU A 69 -1.64 -2.20 12.40
C LEU A 69 -3.00 -2.62 12.97
N ASP A 70 -3.57 -1.83 13.89
CA ASP A 70 -4.91 -2.04 14.42
C ASP A 70 -5.99 -1.89 13.32
N GLN A 71 -5.71 -1.09 12.28
CA GLN A 71 -6.53 -0.97 11.07
C GLN A 71 -6.21 -2.00 9.99
N ALA A 72 -5.12 -2.76 10.09
CA ALA A 72 -4.71 -3.70 9.05
C ALA A 72 -5.74 -4.83 8.85
N ASP A 73 -6.47 -5.22 9.90
CA ASP A 73 -7.57 -6.17 9.81
C ASP A 73 -8.75 -5.63 8.96
N ASP A 74 -8.98 -4.31 8.99
CA ASP A 74 -10.00 -3.63 8.16
C ASP A 74 -9.51 -3.38 6.73
N LEU A 75 -8.19 -3.26 6.53
CA LEU A 75 -7.57 -2.97 5.23
C LEU A 75 -7.16 -4.24 4.46
N GLY A 76 -7.28 -5.42 5.05
CA GLY A 76 -6.63 -6.63 4.57
C GLY A 76 -7.31 -7.94 4.95
N SER A 77 -8.64 -8.06 4.80
CA SER A 77 -9.32 -9.35 4.76
C SER A 77 -10.23 -9.50 3.53
N GLY A 78 -9.56 -9.70 2.38
CA GLY A 78 -9.92 -10.67 1.33
C GLY A 78 -11.30 -10.62 0.65
N SER A 79 -11.32 -10.11 -0.58
CA SER A 79 -11.70 -10.85 -1.80
C SER A 79 -11.26 -10.10 -3.05
#